data_AF-A0A2E2CVJ4-F1
#
_entry.id   AF-A0A2E2CVJ4-F1
#
_cell.length_a   1.000
_cell.length_b   1.000
_cell.length_c   1.000
_cell.angle_alpha   90.00
_cell.angle_beta   90.00
_cell.angle_gamma   90.00
#
_symmetry.space_group_name_H-M   'P 1'
#
loop_
_entity.id
_entity.type
_entity.pdbx_description
1 polymer ?
#
loop_
_entity_poly.entity_id
_entity_poly.type
_entity_poly.pdbx_seq_one_letter_code
_entity_poly.pdbx_strand_id
1 'polypeptide(L)' 'MSRDDLIPPIGPHHVAILRRIHAGGVAPITHADGLADIAFLDIEALCRAGLLARVTMGRFKGYRVTEAGKDRIKQT' A
#
# COMPACT_ATOMS: atom_id res chain seq x y z
N MET A 1 -12.33 -21.95 -3.02
CA MET A 1 -11.05 -21.23 -3.17
C MET A 1 -11.04 -20.09 -2.18
N SER A 2 -9.98 -19.95 -1.38
CA SER A 2 -9.88 -18.87 -0.40
C SER A 2 -9.46 -17.59 -1.12
N ARG A 3 -9.98 -16.44 -0.68
CA ARG A 3 -9.55 -15.12 -1.17
C ARG A 3 -8.05 -14.89 -1.01
N ASP A 4 -7.45 -15.59 -0.04
CA ASP A 4 -6.03 -15.57 0.27
C ASP A 4 -5.19 -16.17 -0.85
N ASP A 5 -5.74 -17.13 -1.59
CA ASP A 5 -5.06 -17.80 -2.71
C ASP A 5 -4.91 -16.86 -3.93
N LEU A 6 -5.65 -15.76 -3.96
CA LEU A 6 -5.67 -14.79 -5.06
C LEU A 6 -4.73 -13.61 -4.84
N ILE A 7 -4.01 -13.57 -3.72
CA ILE A 7 -3.15 -12.43 -3.39
C ILE A 7 -1.84 -12.55 -4.17
N PRO A 8 -1.52 -11.56 -5.03
CA PRO A 8 -0.32 -11.64 -5.84
C PRO A 8 0.96 -11.54 -5.00
N PRO A 9 2.07 -12.15 -5.43
CA PRO A 9 3.37 -11.95 -4.80
C PRO A 9 3.86 -10.51 -5.04
N ILE A 10 4.67 -10.01 -4.10
CA ILE A 10 5.26 -8.67 -4.21
C ILE A 10 6.25 -8.62 -5.38
N GLY A 11 6.09 -7.60 -6.23
CA GLY A 11 6.89 -7.42 -7.44
C GLY A 11 7.09 -5.95 -7.82
N PRO A 12 7.68 -5.65 -8.98
CA PRO A 12 8.01 -4.28 -9.40
C PRO A 12 6.80 -3.33 -9.43
N HIS A 13 5.64 -3.82 -9.87
CA HIS A 13 4.37 -3.08 -9.86
C HIS A 13 3.99 -2.59 -8.45
N HIS A 14 4.12 -3.47 -7.44
CA HIS A 14 3.85 -3.13 -6.05
C HIS A 14 4.81 -2.08 -5.50
N VAL A 15 6.08 -2.10 -5.93
CA VAL A 15 7.06 -1.06 -5.56
C VAL A 15 6.68 0.29 -6.18
N ALA A 16 6.17 0.31 -7.42
CA ALA A 16 5.66 1.53 -8.04
C ALA A 16 4.45 2.10 -7.27
N ILE A 17 3.53 1.25 -6.80
CA ILE A 17 2.42 1.65 -5.92
C ILE A 17 2.96 2.27 -4.61
N LEU A 18 3.92 1.62 -3.95
CA LEU A 18 4.55 2.13 -2.73
C LEU A 18 5.19 3.51 -2.95
N ARG A 19 5.90 3.69 -4.08
CA ARG A 19 6.48 4.99 -4.46
C ARG A 19 5.41 6.06 -4.65
N ARG A 20 4.31 5.74 -5.33
CA ARG A 20 3.19 6.67 -5.54
C ARG A 20 2.55 7.10 -4.22
N ILE A 21 2.29 6.16 -3.31
CA ILE A 21 1.72 6.44 -1.99
C ILE A 21 2.72 7.26 -1.14
N HIS A 22 4.02 6.94 -1.21
CA HIS A 22 5.06 7.65 -0.46
C HIS A 22 5.34 9.07 -0.97
N ALA A 23 5.33 9.27 -2.30
CA ALA A 23 5.67 10.53 -2.96
C ALA A 23 4.63 11.65 -2.72
N GLY A 24 3.46 11.33 -2.17
CA GLY A 24 2.40 12.30 -1.87
C GLY A 24 2.77 13.41 -0.88
N GLY A 25 3.86 13.27 -0.10
CA GLY A 25 4.45 14.33 0.72
C GLY A 25 3.63 14.77 1.95
N VAL A 26 4.31 14.90 3.10
CA VAL A 26 3.92 15.43 4.43
C VAL A 26 2.66 14.87 5.11
N ALA A 27 1.60 14.48 4.40
CA ALA A 27 0.47 13.74 4.94
C ALA A 27 0.77 12.23 4.84
N PRO A 28 1.11 11.52 5.93
CA PRO A 28 1.56 10.13 5.90
C PRO A 28 0.45 9.14 5.54
N ILE A 29 -0.73 9.60 5.12
CA ILE A 29 -1.92 8.78 4.90
C ILE A 29 -2.54 9.17 3.56
N THR A 30 -2.50 8.26 2.59
CA THR A 30 -3.27 8.38 1.35
C THR A 30 -4.68 7.86 1.57
N HIS A 31 -5.69 8.68 1.30
CA HIS A 31 -7.09 8.28 1.41
C HIS A 31 -7.41 7.12 0.45
N ALA A 32 -8.27 6.20 0.89
CA ALA A 32 -8.67 5.05 0.06
C ALA A 32 -9.28 5.49 -1.28
N ASP A 33 -10.04 6.59 -1.29
CA ASP A 33 -10.65 7.16 -2.50
C ASP A 33 -9.59 7.61 -3.53
N GLY A 34 -8.42 8.06 -3.06
CA GLY A 34 -7.29 8.44 -3.92
C GLY A 34 -6.52 7.26 -4.51
N LEU A 35 -6.90 6.03 -4.16
CA LEU A 35 -6.33 4.78 -4.66
C LEU A 35 -7.38 3.92 -5.39
N ALA A 36 -8.54 4.50 -5.75
CA ALA A 36 -9.62 3.75 -6.39
C ALA A 36 -9.23 3.15 -7.76
N ASP A 37 -8.17 3.67 -8.39
CA ASP A 37 -7.59 3.14 -9.63
C ASP A 37 -6.60 1.99 -9.41
N ILE A 38 -6.24 1.67 -8.16
CA ILE A 38 -5.36 0.56 -7.81
C ILE A 38 -6.19 -0.67 -7.50
N ALA A 39 -5.80 -1.82 -8.03
CA ALA A 39 -6.49 -3.07 -7.77
C ALA A 39 -6.45 -3.40 -6.27
N PHE A 40 -7.62 -3.76 -5.73
CA PHE A 40 -7.78 -4.08 -4.32
C PHE A 40 -6.80 -5.17 -3.84
N LEU A 41 -6.54 -6.20 -4.67
CA LEU A 41 -5.63 -7.30 -4.34
C LEU A 41 -4.16 -6.86 -4.20
N ASP A 42 -3.74 -5.82 -4.92
CA ASP A 42 -2.38 -5.27 -4.81
C ASP A 42 -2.21 -4.54 -3.46
N ILE A 43 -3.24 -3.80 -3.04
CA ILE A 43 -3.25 -3.14 -1.73
C ILE A 43 -3.26 -4.19 -0.60
N GLU A 44 -4.02 -5.27 -0.74
CA GLU A 44 -3.98 -6.39 0.21
C GLU A 44 -2.61 -7.07 0.27
N ALA A 45 -1.98 -7.32 -0.87
CA ALA A 45 -0.64 -7.90 -0.93
C ALA A 45 0.37 -7.05 -0.16
N LEU A 46 0.36 -5.74 -0.40
CA LEU A 46 1.21 -4.77 0.31
C LEU A 46 0.94 -4.72 1.82
N CYS A 47 -0.32 -4.81 2.23
CA CYS A 47 -0.70 -4.87 3.65
C CYS A 47 -0.21 -6.16 4.31
N ARG A 48 -0.38 -7.31 3.66
CA ARG A 48 0.08 -8.62 4.19
C ARG A 48 1.59 -8.71 4.29
N ALA A 49 2.31 -8.12 3.34
CA ALA A 49 3.75 -8.02 3.37
C ALA A 49 4.28 -7.02 4.41
N GLY A 50 3.41 -6.30 5.13
CA GLY A 50 3.80 -5.30 6.12
C GLY A 50 4.44 -4.04 5.52
N LEU A 51 4.35 -3.84 4.20
CA LEU A 51 4.91 -2.69 3.48
C LEU A 51 3.97 -1.48 3.51
N LEU A 52 2.68 -1.74 3.70
CA LEU A 52 1.61 -0.76 3.82
C LEU A 52 0.82 -1.02 5.12
N ALA A 53 0.39 0.03 5.80
CA ALA A 53 -0.47 -0.05 6.96
C ALA A 53 -1.77 0.71 6.73
N ARG A 54 -2.90 0.09 7.09
CA ARG A 54 -4.20 0.74 7.10
C ARG A 54 -4.26 1.74 8.25
N VAL A 55 -4.78 2.94 7.98
CA VAL A 55 -4.93 3.99 8.99
C VAL A 55 -6.37 4.48 8.99
N THR A 56 -6.91 4.67 10.19
CA THR A 56 -8.23 5.28 10.40
C THR A 56 -8.07 6.52 11.27
N MET A 57 -8.52 7.67 10.79
CA MET A 57 -8.53 8.93 11.53
C MET A 57 -9.95 9.51 11.52
N GLY A 58 -10.69 9.30 12.61
CA GLY A 58 -12.11 9.65 12.68
C GLY A 58 -12.92 8.89 11.62
N ARG A 59 -13.51 9.62 10.67
CA ARG A 59 -14.28 9.04 9.54
C ARG A 59 -13.41 8.66 8.35
N PHE A 60 -12.15 9.08 8.32
CA PHE A 60 -11.26 8.87 7.18
C PHE A 60 -10.56 7.51 7.27
N LYS A 61 -10.54 6.79 6.15
CA LYS A 61 -9.78 5.54 5.97
C LYS A 61 -8.75 5.76 4.88
N GLY A 62 -7.53 5.31 5.14
CA GLY A 62 -6.43 5.43 4.20
C GLY A 62 -5.30 4.47 4.50
N TYR A 63 -4.16 4.74 3.86
CA TYR A 63 -3.00 3.87 3.88
C TYR A 63 -1.73 4.67 4.07
N ARG A 64 -0.79 4.14 4.84
CA ARG A 64 0.55 4.68 5.00
C ARG A 64 1.60 3.66 4.59
N VAL A 65 2.69 4.12 4.00
CA VAL A 65 3.87 3.28 3.77
C VAL A 65 4.61 3.09 5.10
N THR A 66 4.92 1.85 5.46
CA THR A 66 5.69 1.53 6.68
C THR A 66 7.18 1.78 6.49
N GLU A 67 7.99 1.69 7.55
CA GLU A 67 9.45 1.75 7.41
C GLU A 67 9.98 0.63 6.51
N ALA A 68 9.47 -0.60 6.65
CA ALA A 68 9.81 -1.70 5.75
C ALA A 68 9.43 -1.41 4.28
N GLY A 69 8.29 -0.75 4.05
CA GLY A 69 7.89 -0.28 2.73
C GLY A 69 8.85 0.77 2.16
N LYS A 70 9.30 1.72 2.97
CA LYS A 70 10.30 2.74 2.58
C LYS A 70 11.64 2.11 2.25
N ASP A 71 12.09 1.14 3.03
CA ASP A 71 13.36 0.46 2.77
C ASP A 71 13.28 -0.38 1.50
N ARG A 72 12.15 -1.04 1.25
CA ARG A 72 11.89 -1.74 -0.01
C ARG A 72 11.95 -0.80 -1.22
N ILE A 73 11.42 0.42 -1.11
CA ILE A 73 11.50 1.44 -2.17
C ILE A 73 12.96 1.76 -2.49
N LYS A 74 13.83 1.92 -1.48
CA LYS A 74 15.25 2.28 -1.65
C LYS A 74 16.12 1.18 -2.26
N GLN A 75 15.74 -0.09 -2.04
CA GLN A 75 16.47 -1.26 -2.53
C GLN A 75 16.19 -1.61 -4.01
N THR A 76 15.29 -0.88 -4.66
CA THR A 76 14.83 -1.14 -6.05
C THR A 76 15.19 0.03 -6.95
#